data_AF-A0AA86ALF8-F1
#
_entry.id   AF-A0AA86ALF8-F1
#
_cell.length_a   1.000
_cell.length_b   1.000
_cell.length_c   1.000
_cell.angle_alpha   90.00
_cell.angle_beta   90.00
_cell.angle_gamma   90.00
#
_symmetry.space_group_name_H-M   'P 1'
#
loop_
_entity.id
_entity.type
_entity.pdbx_description
1 polymer ?
#
loop_
_entity_poly.entity_id
_entity_poly.type
_entity_poly.pdbx_seq_one_letter_code
_entity_poly.pdbx_strand_id
1 'polypeptide(L)'
;MEKKKPELSRRDFGKIVAGVGVAVTIAPFGGTDAHAKEKASQEIRHQFAMPDGVSPIKINEKYERFNEGHVAFYHPSSVMIPNFKGETKFWVFSMMDQKQNLINTAQHAPGVKAPSVAEARSARAWESAAWTLNEMLGYGKPNRKMHLWDNFKAAKDWPHIYNKAPDEKDPAILTNQIKYVTRLAGADLVGIARLNRNWIFKEAFTTVSDKPEDDNNFITKPINFKDIEKPTETEDEYIIPNSFANVIVSAFAMNRDMMQCLATSMAHAAAALCYSRMVAHDMWICQFIRNQGYYAIPSCNGVGQSVAFAVEAGLGQASRMGTIITPEYGPMVRLSKIFTNMPLIPDKPIDFGVTEFCETCKKCARDCPSKAISEGPQSYEARDIHNANGRYQWHNDHKKCLQYWVESGGDCGICVAVCPFTKGNIWIHDGVEWLIDKTRFLDPVMLGMDDALGYGKTRNVEEVWKGKINTYGLDTSHFKDTETTGKDRVKKS
;
A
#
# COMPACT_ATOMS: atom_id res chain seq x y z
N MET A 1 7.55 46.17 -20.84
CA MET A 1 8.73 45.57 -21.51
C MET A 1 8.76 44.09 -21.18
N GLU A 2 8.26 43.25 -22.08
CA GLU A 2 8.38 41.80 -21.98
C GLU A 2 9.85 41.37 -22.07
N LYS A 3 10.36 40.66 -21.07
CA LYS A 3 11.67 39.99 -21.16
C LYS A 3 11.48 38.59 -21.76
N LYS A 4 11.86 38.42 -23.03
CA LYS A 4 12.02 37.10 -23.66
C LYS A 4 12.98 36.23 -22.82
N LYS A 5 12.57 35.01 -22.49
CA LYS A 5 13.48 33.96 -22.01
C LYS A 5 14.44 33.56 -23.14
N PRO A 6 15.71 33.27 -22.85
CA PRO A 6 16.65 32.82 -23.87
C PRO A 6 16.33 31.37 -24.28
N GLU A 7 16.02 31.14 -25.54
CA GLU A 7 15.94 29.79 -26.13
C GLU A 7 17.37 29.32 -26.44
N LEU A 8 17.84 28.32 -25.70
CA LEU A 8 19.06 27.59 -26.07
C LEU A 8 18.73 26.61 -27.19
N SER A 9 19.46 26.71 -28.31
CA SER A 9 19.31 25.77 -29.42
C SER A 9 19.90 24.40 -29.07
N ARG A 10 19.39 23.32 -29.68
CA ARG A 10 19.94 21.96 -29.57
C ARG A 10 21.45 21.88 -29.88
N ARG A 11 21.96 22.84 -30.66
CA ARG A 11 23.38 22.92 -31.06
C ARG A 11 24.26 23.58 -30.00
N ASP A 12 23.70 24.49 -29.21
CA ASP A 12 24.38 25.11 -28.06
C ASP A 12 24.43 24.15 -26.86
N PHE A 13 23.42 23.31 -26.71
CA PHE A 13 23.40 22.21 -25.74
C PHE A 13 24.50 21.17 -26.00
N GLY A 14 24.76 20.83 -27.28
CA GLY A 14 25.83 19.91 -27.66
C GLY A 14 27.24 20.39 -27.27
N LYS A 15 27.45 21.71 -27.16
CA LYS A 15 28.73 22.29 -26.72
C LYS A 15 28.89 22.28 -25.21
N ILE A 16 27.80 22.39 -24.45
CA ILE A 16 27.82 22.28 -22.98
C ILE A 16 28.10 20.82 -22.57
N VAL A 17 27.47 19.85 -23.23
CA VAL A 17 27.70 18.41 -22.98
C VAL A 17 29.14 18.00 -23.33
N ALA A 18 29.72 18.56 -24.39
CA ALA A 18 31.13 18.32 -24.74
C ALA A 18 32.13 19.01 -23.79
N GLY A 19 31.74 20.13 -23.16
CA GLY A 19 32.60 20.91 -22.26
C GLY A 19 32.63 20.44 -20.80
N VAL A 20 31.65 19.64 -20.36
CA VAL A 20 31.60 19.03 -19.00
C VAL A 20 32.30 17.66 -18.97
N GLY A 21 33.06 17.32 -20.03
CA GLY A 21 34.02 16.22 -20.04
C GLY A 21 35.22 16.45 -19.12
N VAL A 22 34.99 16.73 -17.83
CA VAL A 22 35.99 16.53 -16.78
C VAL A 22 35.88 15.07 -16.37
N ALA A 23 36.93 14.33 -16.71
CA ALA A 23 37.12 12.92 -16.47
C ALA A 23 36.75 12.49 -15.03
N VAL A 24 35.58 11.87 -14.88
CA VAL A 24 35.43 10.77 -13.91
C VAL A 24 35.84 9.53 -14.69
N THR A 25 37.11 9.15 -14.58
CA THR A 25 37.59 7.83 -14.98
C THR A 25 36.85 6.80 -14.13
N ILE A 26 35.69 6.35 -14.63
CA ILE A 26 35.06 5.11 -14.18
C ILE A 26 36.01 4.01 -14.66
N ALA A 27 36.86 3.52 -13.76
CA ALA A 27 37.55 2.27 -13.99
C ALA A 27 36.48 1.20 -14.27
N PRO A 28 36.58 0.44 -15.39
CA PRO A 28 35.58 -0.54 -15.72
C PRO A 28 35.78 -1.74 -14.79
N PHE A 29 35.09 -1.75 -13.65
CA PHE A 29 34.86 -2.98 -12.90
C PHE A 29 33.83 -3.80 -13.67
N GLY A 30 34.31 -4.44 -14.74
CA GLY A 30 33.57 -5.48 -15.43
C GLY A 30 33.40 -6.68 -14.50
N GLY A 31 32.17 -7.22 -14.44
CA GLY A 31 31.95 -8.62 -14.07
C GLY A 31 31.14 -8.94 -12.81
N THR A 32 30.32 -8.05 -12.25
CA THR A 32 29.54 -8.36 -11.01
C THR A 32 28.02 -8.18 -11.09
N ASP A 33 27.46 -7.72 -12.21
CA ASP A 33 26.10 -7.15 -12.28
C ASP A 33 24.92 -8.09 -11.95
N ALA A 34 25.09 -9.41 -12.00
CA ALA A 34 24.01 -10.37 -11.72
C ALA A 34 24.07 -11.00 -10.31
N HIS A 35 25.27 -11.23 -9.76
CA HIS A 35 25.46 -11.79 -8.42
C HIS A 35 25.47 -10.72 -7.32
N ALA A 36 25.84 -9.47 -7.64
CA ALA A 36 25.80 -8.35 -6.69
C ALA A 36 24.37 -7.90 -6.36
N LYS A 37 23.41 -8.09 -7.28
CA LYS A 37 21.98 -7.76 -7.03
C LYS A 37 21.26 -8.79 -6.18
N GLU A 38 21.69 -10.06 -6.20
CA GLU A 38 20.99 -11.17 -5.56
C GLU A 38 21.01 -11.10 -4.01
N LYS A 39 21.95 -10.36 -3.42
CA LYS A 39 22.02 -10.13 -1.96
C LYS A 39 21.65 -8.71 -1.51
N ALA A 40 21.49 -7.78 -2.45
CA ALA A 40 21.33 -6.36 -2.16
C ALA A 40 20.12 -6.06 -1.26
N SER A 41 18.95 -6.65 -1.55
CA SER A 41 17.72 -6.36 -0.80
C SER A 41 17.80 -6.75 0.68
N GLN A 42 18.32 -7.94 0.98
CA GLN A 42 18.48 -8.39 2.38
C GLN A 42 19.59 -7.61 3.10
N GLU A 43 20.69 -7.27 2.41
CA GLU A 43 21.75 -6.43 2.95
C GLU A 43 21.26 -5.02 3.26
N ILE A 44 20.47 -4.41 2.36
CA ILE A 44 19.82 -3.12 2.57
C ILE A 44 18.93 -3.17 3.82
N ARG A 45 18.03 -4.17 3.92
CA ARG A 45 17.17 -4.34 5.09
C ARG A 45 17.95 -4.54 6.37
N HIS A 46 19.06 -5.27 6.32
CA HIS A 46 19.94 -5.48 7.46
C HIS A 46 20.64 -4.19 7.90
N GLN A 47 21.19 -3.43 6.95
CA GLN A 47 21.90 -2.18 7.20
C GLN A 47 21.02 -1.14 7.88
N PHE A 48 19.76 -1.04 7.45
CA PHE A 48 18.82 -0.02 7.93
C PHE A 48 17.89 -0.51 9.06
N ALA A 49 18.16 -1.68 9.66
CA ALA A 49 17.34 -2.21 10.73
C ALA A 49 17.47 -1.38 12.02
N MET A 50 16.34 -0.98 12.61
CA MET A 50 16.29 -0.26 13.87
C MET A 50 16.50 -1.19 15.08
N PRO A 51 16.86 -0.64 16.27
CA PRO A 51 16.87 -1.39 17.52
C PRO A 51 15.50 -2.00 17.87
N ASP A 52 15.52 -3.10 18.63
CA ASP A 52 14.29 -3.78 19.07
C ASP A 52 13.48 -2.92 20.05
N GLY A 53 12.16 -3.12 20.06
CA GLY A 53 11.27 -2.61 21.10
C GLY A 53 10.87 -1.13 20.98
N VAL A 54 11.32 -0.41 19.96
CA VAL A 54 10.93 0.99 19.73
C VAL A 54 9.97 1.08 18.55
N SER A 55 8.70 1.44 18.79
CA SER A 55 7.79 1.82 17.71
C SER A 55 8.31 3.12 17.05
N PRO A 56 8.48 3.18 15.72
CA PRO A 56 8.92 4.40 15.05
C PRO A 56 7.86 5.52 15.08
N ILE A 57 6.61 5.16 15.40
CA ILE A 57 5.48 6.07 15.29
C ILE A 57 5.33 6.84 16.59
N LYS A 58 5.58 8.15 16.52
CA LYS A 58 5.48 9.04 17.67
C LYS A 58 4.02 9.46 17.88
N ILE A 59 3.54 9.29 19.10
CA ILE A 59 2.24 9.78 19.57
C ILE A 59 2.43 10.66 20.82
N ASN A 60 1.46 11.51 21.12
CA ASN A 60 1.39 12.28 22.36
C ASN A 60 0.11 11.92 23.15
N GLU A 61 -0.12 12.60 24.27
CA GLU A 61 -1.25 12.40 25.18
C GLU A 61 -2.63 12.65 24.56
N LYS A 62 -2.71 13.33 23.40
CA LYS A 62 -3.95 13.56 22.68
C LYS A 62 -4.35 12.40 21.77
N TYR A 63 -3.49 11.38 21.62
CA TYR A 63 -3.76 10.27 20.73
C TYR A 63 -4.83 9.33 21.31
N GLU A 64 -5.87 9.11 20.52
CA GLU A 64 -6.89 8.09 20.78
C GLU A 64 -7.00 7.14 19.58
N ARG A 65 -7.49 5.92 19.81
CA ARG A 65 -7.81 4.98 18.73
C ARG A 65 -8.79 5.62 17.75
N PHE A 66 -8.42 5.59 16.47
CA PHE A 66 -9.19 6.23 15.40
C PHE A 66 -10.52 5.51 15.14
N ASN A 67 -11.60 6.24 14.84
CA ASN A 67 -12.88 5.64 14.44
C ASN A 67 -12.89 5.37 12.93
N GLU A 68 -13.15 4.13 12.50
CA GLU A 68 -13.19 3.79 11.06
C GLU A 68 -14.26 4.60 10.31
N GLY A 69 -15.38 4.93 10.96
CA GLY A 69 -16.42 5.78 10.38
C GLY A 69 -15.95 7.21 10.04
N HIS A 70 -14.81 7.65 10.56
CA HIS A 70 -14.20 8.93 10.22
C HIS A 70 -13.32 8.86 8.95
N VAL A 71 -13.11 7.69 8.35
CA VAL A 71 -12.45 7.58 7.04
C VAL A 71 -13.31 8.31 5.99
N ALA A 72 -12.67 9.03 5.07
CA ALA A 72 -13.36 9.85 4.06
C ALA A 72 -14.37 9.05 3.20
N PHE A 73 -14.17 7.73 3.04
CA PHE A 73 -15.07 6.84 2.32
C PHE A 73 -16.43 6.60 3.00
N TYR A 74 -16.55 6.91 4.29
CA TYR A 74 -17.73 6.59 5.11
C TYR A 74 -18.33 7.81 5.81
N HIS A 75 -17.51 8.81 6.14
CA HIS A 75 -17.96 9.93 6.95
C HIS A 75 -18.95 10.87 6.21
N PRO A 76 -20.07 11.29 6.83
CA PRO A 76 -21.09 12.14 6.17
C PRO A 76 -20.55 13.45 5.57
N SER A 77 -19.47 14.02 6.13
CA SER A 77 -18.87 15.26 5.61
C SER A 77 -18.11 15.11 4.30
N SER A 78 -17.97 13.89 3.76
CA SER A 78 -17.08 13.59 2.63
C SER A 78 -17.68 12.65 1.59
N VAL A 79 -18.69 11.86 1.95
CA VAL A 79 -19.21 10.80 1.07
C VAL A 79 -20.19 11.26 0.00
N MET A 80 -20.80 12.44 0.14
CA MET A 80 -21.72 12.99 -0.87
C MET A 80 -20.97 13.93 -1.79
N ILE A 81 -20.78 13.54 -3.05
CA ILE A 81 -19.95 14.27 -4.03
C ILE A 81 -20.73 14.41 -5.35
N PRO A 82 -20.79 15.60 -5.98
CA PRO A 82 -21.46 15.76 -7.26
C PRO A 82 -20.78 14.95 -8.36
N ASN A 83 -21.59 14.32 -9.21
CA ASN A 83 -21.12 13.71 -10.45
C ASN A 83 -20.80 14.78 -11.52
N PHE A 84 -20.35 14.35 -12.69
CA PHE A 84 -20.01 15.26 -13.80
C PHE A 84 -21.21 16.06 -14.36
N LYS A 85 -22.44 15.69 -13.99
CA LYS A 85 -23.69 16.42 -14.34
C LYS A 85 -24.14 17.39 -13.24
N GLY A 86 -23.42 17.45 -12.12
CA GLY A 86 -23.79 18.26 -10.94
C GLY A 86 -24.77 17.59 -9.97
N GLU A 87 -25.17 16.34 -10.20
CA GLU A 87 -26.06 15.60 -9.29
C GLU A 87 -25.26 15.06 -8.11
N THR A 88 -25.67 15.40 -6.88
CA THR A 88 -25.00 14.92 -5.67
C THR A 88 -25.47 13.51 -5.32
N LYS A 89 -24.54 12.55 -5.29
CA LYS A 89 -24.78 11.15 -4.90
C LYS A 89 -23.69 10.69 -3.94
N PHE A 90 -23.87 9.50 -3.38
CA PHE A 90 -22.77 8.82 -2.70
C PHE A 90 -21.60 8.65 -3.68
N TRP A 91 -20.37 8.91 -3.22
CA TRP A 91 -19.19 9.10 -4.08
C TRP A 91 -18.96 7.96 -5.08
N VAL A 92 -19.26 6.71 -4.69
CA VAL A 92 -19.15 5.54 -5.57
C VAL A 92 -20.06 5.69 -6.77
N PHE A 93 -21.32 6.08 -6.58
CA PHE A 93 -22.28 6.25 -7.68
C PHE A 93 -21.89 7.42 -8.60
N SER A 94 -21.45 8.54 -8.02
CA SER A 94 -20.92 9.66 -8.80
C SER A 94 -19.70 9.28 -9.63
N MET A 95 -18.81 8.45 -9.05
CA MET A 95 -17.65 7.91 -9.75
C MET A 95 -18.05 6.93 -10.86
N MET A 96 -19.08 6.09 -10.64
CA MET A 96 -19.60 5.18 -11.67
C MET A 96 -20.21 5.92 -12.85
N ASP A 97 -20.96 7.01 -12.59
CA ASP A 97 -21.44 7.90 -13.64
C ASP A 97 -20.27 8.43 -14.49
N GLN A 98 -19.18 8.86 -13.84
CA GLN A 98 -17.99 9.34 -14.54
C GLN A 98 -17.29 8.23 -15.33
N LYS A 99 -17.15 7.01 -14.79
CA LYS A 99 -16.61 5.86 -15.54
C LYS A 99 -17.41 5.58 -16.81
N GLN A 100 -18.74 5.60 -16.72
CA GLN A 100 -19.62 5.39 -17.88
C GLN A 100 -19.45 6.51 -18.92
N ASN A 101 -19.36 7.77 -18.47
CA ASN A 101 -19.10 8.91 -19.34
C ASN A 101 -17.76 8.78 -20.07
N LEU A 102 -16.70 8.38 -19.37
CA LEU A 102 -15.37 8.17 -19.96
C LEU A 102 -15.39 7.08 -21.04
N ILE A 103 -16.10 5.95 -20.80
CA ILE A 103 -16.28 4.91 -21.83
C ILE A 103 -17.01 5.48 -23.06
N ASN A 104 -18.15 6.13 -22.84
CA ASN A 104 -19.00 6.65 -23.92
C ASN A 104 -18.29 7.71 -24.78
N THR A 105 -17.33 8.43 -24.20
CA THR A 105 -16.57 9.50 -24.87
C THR A 105 -15.19 9.06 -25.33
N ALA A 106 -14.91 7.74 -25.33
CA ALA A 106 -13.63 7.15 -25.70
C ALA A 106 -12.45 7.80 -24.95
N GLN A 107 -12.53 7.77 -23.62
CA GLN A 107 -11.51 8.31 -22.72
C GLN A 107 -11.12 7.29 -21.66
N HIS A 108 -9.83 7.27 -21.33
CA HIS A 108 -9.28 6.49 -20.23
C HIS A 108 -9.39 7.21 -18.89
N ALA A 109 -9.26 8.53 -18.93
CA ALA A 109 -9.39 9.48 -17.84
C ALA A 109 -9.81 10.84 -18.42
N PRO A 110 -10.25 11.81 -17.62
CA PRO A 110 -10.57 13.15 -18.13
C PRO A 110 -9.38 13.75 -18.91
N GLY A 111 -9.61 14.07 -20.17
CA GLY A 111 -8.58 14.64 -21.06
C GLY A 111 -7.59 13.61 -21.64
N VAL A 112 -7.72 12.32 -21.32
CA VAL A 112 -6.88 11.24 -21.85
C VAL A 112 -7.71 10.39 -22.81
N LYS A 113 -7.52 10.58 -24.11
CA LYS A 113 -8.24 9.86 -25.16
C LYS A 113 -7.84 8.38 -25.21
N ALA A 114 -8.84 7.53 -25.44
CA ALA A 114 -8.68 6.16 -25.86
C ALA A 114 -8.81 6.08 -27.40
N PRO A 115 -8.23 5.06 -28.07
CA PRO A 115 -8.37 4.89 -29.52
C PRO A 115 -9.82 4.71 -29.98
N SER A 116 -10.65 4.13 -29.11
CA SER A 116 -12.05 3.87 -29.40
C SER A 116 -12.84 3.67 -28.10
N VAL A 117 -14.17 3.72 -28.21
CA VAL A 117 -15.08 3.32 -27.11
C VAL A 117 -14.84 1.87 -26.67
N ALA A 118 -14.53 0.97 -27.62
CA ALA A 118 -14.28 -0.43 -27.33
C ALA A 118 -13.01 -0.65 -26.49
N GLU A 119 -11.97 0.12 -26.78
CA GLU A 119 -10.72 0.06 -26.03
C GLU A 119 -10.93 0.65 -24.61
N ALA A 120 -11.55 1.82 -24.49
CA ALA A 120 -11.89 2.41 -23.18
C ALA A 120 -12.73 1.45 -22.32
N ARG A 121 -13.69 0.76 -22.95
CA ARG A 121 -14.51 -0.28 -22.33
C ARG A 121 -13.66 -1.47 -21.88
N SER A 122 -12.68 -1.91 -22.67
CA SER A 122 -11.82 -3.05 -22.34
C SER A 122 -10.97 -2.78 -21.10
N ALA A 123 -10.39 -1.58 -20.98
CA ALA A 123 -9.62 -1.21 -19.81
C ALA A 123 -10.49 -1.12 -18.53
N ARG A 124 -11.73 -0.63 -18.63
CA ARG A 124 -12.69 -0.63 -17.51
C ARG A 124 -13.25 -2.02 -17.19
N ALA A 125 -13.40 -2.88 -18.19
CA ALA A 125 -13.79 -4.28 -17.98
C ALA A 125 -12.73 -5.03 -17.18
N TRP A 126 -11.45 -4.79 -17.46
CA TRP A 126 -10.35 -5.34 -16.66
C TRP A 126 -10.34 -4.78 -15.23
N GLU A 127 -10.48 -3.45 -15.07
CA GLU A 127 -10.59 -2.83 -13.73
C GLU A 127 -11.70 -3.50 -12.90
N SER A 128 -12.90 -3.64 -13.47
CA SER A 128 -14.03 -4.31 -12.80
C SER A 128 -13.72 -5.76 -12.47
N ALA A 129 -13.16 -6.54 -13.40
CA ALA A 129 -12.80 -7.93 -13.16
C ALA A 129 -11.75 -8.09 -12.05
N ALA A 130 -10.81 -7.15 -11.95
CA ALA A 130 -9.75 -7.18 -10.94
C ALA A 130 -10.29 -6.99 -9.51
N TRP A 131 -11.47 -6.39 -9.33
CA TRP A 131 -12.14 -6.22 -8.03
C TRP A 131 -12.91 -7.47 -7.55
N THR A 132 -13.11 -8.47 -8.41
CA THR A 132 -14.03 -9.60 -8.18
C THR A 132 -13.98 -10.18 -6.77
N LEU A 133 -12.81 -10.59 -6.28
CA LEU A 133 -12.71 -11.22 -4.96
C LEU A 133 -12.98 -10.20 -3.84
N ASN A 134 -12.51 -8.97 -3.96
CA ASN A 134 -12.76 -7.97 -2.93
C ASN A 134 -14.26 -7.60 -2.80
N GLU A 135 -14.97 -7.51 -3.93
CA GLU A 135 -16.42 -7.29 -3.99
C GLU A 135 -17.21 -8.46 -3.39
N MET A 136 -16.89 -9.68 -3.81
CA MET A 136 -17.53 -10.90 -3.34
C MET A 136 -17.32 -11.12 -1.83
N LEU A 137 -16.17 -10.68 -1.30
CA LEU A 137 -15.71 -11.12 0.01
C LEU A 137 -15.78 -10.03 1.09
N GLY A 138 -16.20 -8.81 0.75
CA GLY A 138 -16.75 -7.85 1.73
C GLY A 138 -15.85 -6.67 2.09
N TYR A 139 -14.90 -6.29 1.24
CA TYR A 139 -14.08 -5.08 1.43
C TYR A 139 -13.33 -4.97 2.76
N GLY A 140 -13.05 -6.09 3.44
CA GLY A 140 -12.40 -6.09 4.76
C GLY A 140 -13.32 -5.80 5.95
N LYS A 141 -14.65 -5.77 5.78
CA LYS A 141 -15.59 -5.60 6.90
C LYS A 141 -15.42 -6.75 7.91
N PRO A 142 -15.25 -6.47 9.22
CA PRO A 142 -14.98 -7.52 10.20
C PRO A 142 -16.12 -8.53 10.32
N ASN A 143 -15.78 -9.82 10.29
CA ASN A 143 -16.71 -10.93 10.50
C ASN A 143 -17.94 -10.91 9.56
N ARG A 144 -17.76 -10.43 8.32
CA ARG A 144 -18.76 -10.49 7.25
C ARG A 144 -18.23 -11.28 6.07
N LYS A 145 -19.13 -11.87 5.29
CA LYS A 145 -18.83 -12.64 4.09
C LYS A 145 -17.68 -13.64 4.33
N MET A 146 -16.49 -13.36 3.83
CA MET A 146 -15.34 -14.27 3.91
C MET A 146 -14.19 -13.71 4.76
N HIS A 147 -14.41 -12.55 5.42
CA HIS A 147 -13.57 -12.03 6.50
C HIS A 147 -14.00 -12.56 7.87
N LEU A 148 -14.37 -13.85 7.92
CA LEU A 148 -14.87 -14.49 9.13
C LEU A 148 -13.76 -14.58 10.18
N TRP A 149 -14.07 -14.19 11.42
CA TRP A 149 -13.14 -14.27 12.55
C TRP A 149 -13.00 -15.71 13.08
N ASP A 150 -14.00 -16.55 12.81
CA ASP A 150 -14.01 -17.99 13.04
C ASP A 150 -14.58 -18.67 11.79
N ASN A 151 -13.97 -19.77 11.30
CA ASN A 151 -14.42 -20.42 10.06
C ASN A 151 -14.96 -21.82 10.32
N PHE A 152 -16.26 -21.87 10.62
CA PHE A 152 -16.99 -23.10 10.89
C PHE A 152 -16.97 -24.10 9.73
N LYS A 153 -16.86 -23.63 8.47
CA LYS A 153 -16.93 -24.51 7.30
C LYS A 153 -15.69 -25.41 7.20
N ALA A 154 -14.50 -24.86 7.45
CA ALA A 154 -13.27 -25.67 7.50
C ALA A 154 -13.23 -26.61 8.72
N ALA A 155 -13.77 -26.17 9.86
CA ALA A 155 -13.94 -27.01 11.04
C ALA A 155 -14.78 -28.26 10.76
N LYS A 156 -15.77 -28.16 9.86
CA LYS A 156 -16.62 -29.27 9.44
C LYS A 156 -15.90 -30.27 8.54
N ASP A 157 -15.14 -29.80 7.55
CA ASP A 157 -14.53 -30.66 6.54
C ASP A 157 -13.23 -31.34 7.03
N TRP A 158 -12.47 -30.68 7.92
CA TRP A 158 -11.18 -31.17 8.45
C TRP A 158 -11.11 -31.11 10.00
N PRO A 159 -12.04 -31.75 10.73
CA PRO A 159 -12.21 -31.54 12.18
C PRO A 159 -11.02 -32.03 13.02
N HIS A 160 -10.28 -33.04 12.53
CA HIS A 160 -9.12 -33.62 13.19
C HIS A 160 -7.89 -32.69 13.19
N ILE A 161 -7.88 -31.68 12.32
CA ILE A 161 -6.85 -30.64 12.28
C ILE A 161 -7.35 -29.39 13.03
N TYR A 162 -8.57 -28.94 12.73
CA TYR A 162 -9.10 -27.67 13.25
C TYR A 162 -9.25 -27.61 14.78
N ASN A 163 -9.73 -28.69 15.39
CA ASN A 163 -9.98 -28.73 16.84
C ASN A 163 -8.77 -29.21 17.65
N LYS A 164 -7.63 -29.41 17.00
CA LYS A 164 -6.43 -29.91 17.66
C LYS A 164 -5.70 -28.75 18.34
N ALA A 165 -5.28 -28.96 19.59
CA ALA A 165 -4.40 -28.03 20.28
C ALA A 165 -3.04 -27.93 19.54
N PRO A 166 -2.30 -26.81 19.67
CA PRO A 166 -1.01 -26.66 19.00
C PRO A 166 0.00 -27.74 19.42
N ASP A 167 0.52 -28.47 18.44
CA ASP A 167 1.66 -29.37 18.63
C ASP A 167 2.99 -28.58 18.69
N GLU A 168 3.11 -27.54 17.86
CA GLU A 168 4.27 -26.66 17.81
C GLU A 168 4.01 -25.35 18.56
N LYS A 169 4.96 -24.95 19.40
CA LYS A 169 4.89 -23.76 20.26
C LYS A 169 6.15 -22.91 20.21
N ASP A 170 7.21 -23.39 19.57
CA ASP A 170 8.45 -22.64 19.38
C ASP A 170 8.19 -21.47 18.40
N PRO A 171 8.31 -20.21 18.87
CA PRO A 171 8.07 -19.05 18.04
C PRO A 171 9.05 -18.96 16.86
N ALA A 172 10.26 -19.50 16.94
CA ALA A 172 11.20 -19.49 15.82
C ALA A 172 10.73 -20.41 14.68
N ILE A 173 10.27 -21.61 15.01
CA ILE A 173 9.73 -22.56 14.02
C ILE A 173 8.47 -21.99 13.38
N LEU A 174 7.52 -21.52 14.20
CA LEU A 174 6.27 -20.93 13.74
C LEU A 174 6.49 -19.69 12.89
N THR A 175 7.44 -18.82 13.25
CA THR A 175 7.77 -17.63 12.45
C THR A 175 8.33 -18.00 11.07
N ASN A 176 9.19 -19.02 10.99
CA ASN A 176 9.73 -19.46 9.71
C ASN A 176 8.64 -20.08 8.84
N GLN A 177 7.79 -20.93 9.41
CA GLN A 177 6.67 -21.57 8.71
C GLN A 177 5.65 -20.53 8.23
N ILE A 178 5.21 -19.61 9.10
CA ILE A 178 4.20 -18.62 8.74
C ILE A 178 4.70 -17.72 7.62
N LYS A 179 5.91 -17.18 7.72
CA LYS A 179 6.48 -16.36 6.66
C LYS A 179 6.59 -17.14 5.35
N TYR A 180 6.99 -18.41 5.38
CA TYR A 180 7.04 -19.24 4.17
C TYR A 180 5.67 -19.36 3.50
N VAL A 181 4.64 -19.76 4.25
CA VAL A 181 3.29 -19.92 3.67
C VAL A 181 2.67 -18.58 3.28
N THR A 182 2.98 -17.48 3.97
CA THR A 182 2.57 -16.12 3.59
C THR A 182 3.13 -15.73 2.23
N ARG A 183 4.40 -16.04 1.94
CA ARG A 183 4.98 -15.82 0.60
C ARG A 183 4.33 -16.72 -0.45
N LEU A 184 4.12 -18.00 -0.13
CA LEU A 184 3.43 -18.94 -1.02
C LEU A 184 1.99 -18.49 -1.34
N ALA A 185 1.30 -17.90 -0.36
CA ALA A 185 -0.03 -17.32 -0.49
C ALA A 185 -0.03 -15.95 -1.21
N GLY A 186 1.06 -15.60 -1.91
CA GLY A 186 1.11 -14.49 -2.86
C GLY A 186 1.48 -13.12 -2.27
N ALA A 187 1.96 -13.04 -1.02
CA ALA A 187 2.57 -11.80 -0.51
C ALA A 187 3.98 -11.61 -1.08
N ASP A 188 4.29 -10.40 -1.54
CA ASP A 188 5.61 -10.04 -2.04
C ASP A 188 6.55 -9.69 -0.87
N LEU A 189 6.03 -9.07 0.18
CA LEU A 189 6.74 -8.84 1.45
C LEU A 189 5.89 -9.32 2.62
N VAL A 190 6.55 -9.79 3.68
CA VAL A 190 5.93 -10.15 4.95
C VAL A 190 6.80 -9.65 6.10
N GLY A 191 6.16 -9.10 7.12
CA GLY A 191 6.78 -8.76 8.39
C GLY A 191 5.82 -9.02 9.55
N ILE A 192 6.37 -9.15 10.74
CA ILE A 192 5.61 -9.42 11.96
C ILE A 192 5.88 -8.33 12.97
N ALA A 193 4.84 -7.83 13.64
CA ALA A 193 4.99 -6.93 14.77
C ALA A 193 4.22 -7.47 15.99
N ARG A 194 4.56 -6.95 17.17
CA ARG A 194 3.64 -7.05 18.31
C ARG A 194 2.39 -6.23 18.00
N LEU A 195 1.23 -6.70 18.47
CA LEU A 195 -0.02 -5.99 18.29
C LEU A 195 -0.04 -4.70 19.12
N ASN A 196 0.18 -3.57 18.46
CA ASN A 196 -0.03 -2.25 19.05
C ASN A 196 -1.52 -1.86 18.92
N ARG A 197 -2.23 -1.83 20.05
CA ARG A 197 -3.68 -1.56 20.10
C ARG A 197 -4.06 -0.14 19.68
N ASN A 198 -3.11 0.79 19.69
CA ASN A 198 -3.33 2.17 19.23
C ASN A 198 -3.81 2.23 17.77
N TRP A 199 -3.38 1.27 16.95
CA TRP A 199 -3.69 1.26 15.51
C TRP A 199 -4.96 0.50 15.16
N ILE A 200 -5.58 -0.20 16.12
CA ILE A 200 -6.87 -0.87 15.95
C ILE A 200 -7.96 0.19 16.03
N PHE A 201 -8.89 0.18 15.08
CA PHE A 201 -9.97 1.16 15.05
C PHE A 201 -10.82 1.05 16.31
N LYS A 202 -11.19 2.17 16.92
CA LYS A 202 -12.07 2.22 18.10
C LYS A 202 -13.42 1.56 17.80
N GLU A 203 -13.96 1.89 16.63
CA GLU A 203 -15.18 1.29 16.06
C GLU A 203 -14.90 0.90 14.61
N ALA A 204 -15.42 -0.25 14.21
CA ALA A 204 -15.42 -0.71 12.82
C ALA A 204 -16.66 -0.19 12.08
N PHE A 205 -16.50 0.19 10.82
CA PHE A 205 -17.60 0.43 9.91
C PHE A 205 -18.04 -0.89 9.27
N THR A 206 -19.26 -1.33 9.55
CA THR A 206 -19.76 -2.66 9.20
C THR A 206 -21.25 -2.62 8.83
N THR A 207 -21.85 -3.77 8.59
CA THR A 207 -23.30 -3.93 8.40
C THR A 207 -23.91 -4.77 9.52
N VAL A 208 -25.22 -4.66 9.72
CA VAL A 208 -25.96 -5.55 10.66
C VAL A 208 -25.81 -7.01 10.22
N SER A 209 -25.44 -7.91 11.14
CA SER A 209 -25.05 -9.30 10.86
C SER A 209 -26.11 -10.13 10.12
N ASP A 210 -27.39 -9.95 10.47
CA ASP A 210 -28.51 -10.75 9.98
C ASP A 210 -29.26 -10.11 8.80
N LYS A 211 -28.72 -9.01 8.25
CA LYS A 211 -29.31 -8.33 7.09
C LYS A 211 -28.40 -8.46 5.87
N PRO A 212 -28.97 -8.49 4.65
CA PRO A 212 -28.19 -8.31 3.44
C PRO A 212 -27.34 -7.03 3.55
N GLU A 213 -26.12 -7.07 3.00
CA GLU A 213 -25.36 -5.84 2.77
C GLU A 213 -26.10 -5.00 1.72
N ASP A 214 -27.00 -4.15 2.17
CA ASP A 214 -27.58 -3.05 1.42
C ASP A 214 -27.14 -1.71 2.03
N ASP A 215 -27.24 -0.64 1.24
CA ASP A 215 -26.73 0.68 1.63
C ASP A 215 -27.45 1.32 2.83
N ASN A 216 -28.55 0.72 3.30
CA ASN A 216 -29.34 1.23 4.42
C ASN A 216 -28.98 0.58 5.77
N ASN A 217 -28.08 -0.42 5.79
CA ASN A 217 -27.76 -1.20 6.98
C ASN A 217 -26.34 -0.99 7.51
N PHE A 218 -25.68 0.11 7.14
CA PHE A 218 -24.36 0.45 7.66
C PHE A 218 -24.44 0.96 9.10
N ILE A 219 -23.55 0.44 9.95
CA ILE A 219 -23.41 0.81 11.36
C ILE A 219 -21.93 0.97 11.71
N THR A 220 -21.65 1.66 12.81
CA THR A 220 -20.37 1.52 13.51
C THR A 220 -20.53 0.57 14.69
N LYS A 221 -19.55 -0.31 14.90
CA LYS A 221 -19.54 -1.27 16.01
C LYS A 221 -18.20 -1.22 16.74
N PRO A 222 -18.18 -0.97 18.07
CA PRO A 222 -16.96 -0.95 18.88
C PRO A 222 -16.09 -2.20 18.73
N ILE A 223 -14.77 -2.01 18.73
CA ILE A 223 -13.79 -3.11 18.85
C ILE A 223 -13.14 -3.04 20.23
N ASN A 224 -13.38 -4.03 21.07
CA ASN A 224 -12.87 -4.09 22.44
C ASN A 224 -11.92 -5.27 22.64
N PHE A 225 -11.14 -5.19 23.72
CA PHE A 225 -10.23 -6.25 24.14
C PHE A 225 -10.68 -6.81 25.48
N LYS A 226 -10.87 -8.13 25.56
CA LYS A 226 -11.35 -8.82 26.78
C LYS A 226 -10.62 -10.14 26.99
N ASP A 227 -10.67 -10.64 28.22
CA ASP A 227 -10.15 -11.95 28.59
C ASP A 227 -11.16 -13.05 28.21
N ILE A 228 -11.22 -13.35 26.91
CA ILE A 228 -12.00 -14.45 26.33
C ILE A 228 -11.08 -15.36 25.52
N GLU A 229 -11.50 -16.60 25.26
CA GLU A 229 -10.68 -17.60 24.56
C GLU A 229 -10.47 -17.27 23.08
N LYS A 230 -11.55 -16.94 22.37
CA LYS A 230 -11.58 -16.79 20.91
C LYS A 230 -12.21 -15.48 20.45
N PRO A 231 -11.81 -14.96 19.26
CA PRO A 231 -12.46 -13.79 18.67
C PRO A 231 -13.97 -13.99 18.55
N THR A 232 -14.73 -13.01 19.03
CA THR A 232 -16.19 -13.11 19.11
C THR A 232 -16.83 -11.81 18.66
N GLU A 233 -17.95 -11.90 17.96
CA GLU A 233 -18.85 -10.78 17.71
C GLU A 233 -20.10 -10.97 18.56
N THR A 234 -20.55 -9.92 19.24
CA THR A 234 -21.87 -9.83 19.86
C THR A 234 -22.75 -8.85 19.08
N GLU A 235 -23.98 -8.64 19.55
CA GLU A 235 -24.85 -7.60 19.00
C GLU A 235 -24.17 -6.22 19.06
N ASP A 236 -23.51 -5.90 20.18
CA ASP A 236 -23.01 -4.57 20.50
C ASP A 236 -21.53 -4.34 20.14
N GLU A 237 -20.70 -5.37 20.01
CA GLU A 237 -19.25 -5.19 19.88
C GLU A 237 -18.54 -6.34 19.15
N TYR A 238 -17.37 -6.03 18.62
CA TYR A 238 -16.35 -7.00 18.25
C TYR A 238 -15.35 -7.14 19.40
N ILE A 239 -15.04 -8.38 19.78
CA ILE A 239 -14.14 -8.67 20.90
C ILE A 239 -12.90 -9.41 20.39
N ILE A 240 -11.74 -8.74 20.49
CA ILE A 240 -10.43 -9.35 20.25
C ILE A 240 -9.90 -9.86 21.61
N PRO A 241 -9.53 -11.14 21.74
CA PRO A 241 -8.95 -11.66 22.97
C PRO A 241 -7.69 -10.92 23.40
N ASN A 242 -7.50 -10.69 24.69
CA ASN A 242 -6.27 -10.12 25.24
C ASN A 242 -5.02 -10.96 24.91
N SER A 243 -5.20 -12.25 24.62
CA SER A 243 -4.14 -13.19 24.20
C SER A 243 -3.58 -12.92 22.80
N PHE A 244 -4.24 -12.08 21.98
CA PHE A 244 -3.71 -11.69 20.67
C PHE A 244 -2.49 -10.78 20.85
N ALA A 245 -1.32 -11.34 20.58
CA ALA A 245 -0.04 -10.68 20.82
C ALA A 245 0.63 -10.17 19.54
N ASN A 246 0.26 -10.71 18.38
CA ASN A 246 0.99 -10.52 17.13
C ASN A 246 0.09 -10.06 15.98
N VAL A 247 0.69 -9.30 15.06
CA VAL A 247 0.14 -8.96 13.76
C VAL A 247 1.13 -9.37 12.68
N ILE A 248 0.64 -10.12 11.69
CA ILE A 248 1.38 -10.47 10.48
C ILE A 248 0.94 -9.49 9.40
N VAL A 249 1.88 -8.77 8.79
CA VAL A 249 1.60 -7.76 7.78
C VAL A 249 2.18 -8.21 6.45
N SER A 250 1.35 -8.17 5.41
CA SER A 250 1.68 -8.61 4.07
C SER A 250 1.58 -7.45 3.09
N ALA A 251 2.55 -7.33 2.18
CA ALA A 251 2.50 -6.39 1.07
C ALA A 251 2.34 -7.09 -0.27
N PHE A 252 1.56 -6.48 -1.16
CA PHE A 252 1.27 -6.97 -2.51
C PHE A 252 1.70 -5.89 -3.51
N ALA A 253 2.74 -6.16 -4.28
CA ALA A 253 3.30 -5.29 -5.29
C ALA A 253 2.30 -5.08 -6.42
N MET A 254 2.07 -3.81 -6.75
CA MET A 254 1.31 -3.42 -7.94
C MET A 254 2.22 -3.43 -9.18
N ASN A 255 1.62 -3.58 -10.35
CA ASN A 255 2.35 -3.48 -11.61
C ASN A 255 2.79 -2.04 -11.90
N ARG A 256 4.10 -1.81 -12.06
CA ARG A 256 4.69 -0.49 -12.32
C ARG A 256 4.18 0.15 -13.61
N ASP A 257 4.05 -0.63 -14.67
CA ASP A 257 3.68 -0.13 -16.00
C ASP A 257 2.24 0.37 -16.03
N MET A 258 1.33 -0.43 -15.50
CA MET A 258 -0.06 -0.05 -15.26
C MET A 258 -0.16 1.16 -14.34
N MET A 259 0.58 1.19 -13.22
CA MET A 259 0.53 2.33 -12.30
C MET A 259 1.04 3.62 -12.92
N GLN A 260 1.90 3.57 -13.92
CA GLN A 260 2.36 4.76 -14.63
C GLN A 260 1.37 5.26 -15.70
N CYS A 261 0.25 4.57 -15.95
CA CYS A 261 -0.85 5.08 -16.78
C CYS A 261 -1.77 6.04 -16.01
N LEU A 262 -1.25 6.90 -15.15
CA LEU A 262 -2.07 7.73 -14.27
C LEU A 262 -2.94 8.77 -15.01
N ALA A 263 -4.14 9.11 -14.56
CA ALA A 263 -5.02 8.44 -13.59
C ALA A 263 -6.07 7.61 -14.35
N THR A 264 -5.61 6.72 -15.22
CA THR A 264 -6.49 5.91 -16.09
C THR A 264 -6.96 4.64 -15.40
N SER A 265 -7.94 3.99 -16.03
CA SER A 265 -8.41 2.64 -15.67
C SER A 265 -7.30 1.61 -15.49
N MET A 266 -6.20 1.69 -16.24
CA MET A 266 -5.11 0.70 -16.10
C MET A 266 -4.39 0.85 -14.76
N ALA A 267 -4.13 2.07 -14.30
CA ALA A 267 -3.55 2.32 -12.99
C ALA A 267 -4.47 1.78 -11.89
N HIS A 268 -5.77 2.03 -12.00
CA HIS A 268 -6.74 1.55 -11.03
C HIS A 268 -6.83 0.02 -11.01
N ALA A 269 -6.73 -0.64 -12.17
CA ALA A 269 -6.74 -2.09 -12.26
C ALA A 269 -5.53 -2.74 -11.55
N ALA A 270 -4.38 -2.08 -11.52
CA ALA A 270 -3.21 -2.58 -10.79
C ALA A 270 -3.45 -2.61 -9.26
N ALA A 271 -4.13 -1.60 -8.73
CA ALA A 271 -4.58 -1.55 -7.35
C ALA A 271 -5.67 -2.59 -7.07
N ALA A 272 -6.69 -2.65 -7.92
CA ALA A 272 -7.83 -3.56 -7.82
C ALA A 272 -7.40 -5.03 -7.72
N LEU A 273 -6.47 -5.45 -8.59
CA LEU A 273 -5.97 -6.83 -8.59
C LEU A 273 -5.30 -7.19 -7.26
N CYS A 274 -4.56 -6.23 -6.67
CA CYS A 274 -3.92 -6.44 -5.39
C CYS A 274 -4.94 -6.58 -4.25
N TYR A 275 -6.07 -5.88 -4.29
CA TYR A 275 -7.16 -6.11 -3.33
C TYR A 275 -7.69 -7.54 -3.40
N SER A 276 -7.92 -8.06 -4.60
CA SER A 276 -8.33 -9.46 -4.76
C SER A 276 -7.28 -10.45 -4.25
N ARG A 277 -5.99 -10.17 -4.48
CA ARG A 277 -4.87 -10.97 -3.93
C ARG A 277 -4.86 -10.96 -2.40
N MET A 278 -5.08 -9.79 -1.77
CA MET A 278 -5.13 -9.65 -0.32
C MET A 278 -6.21 -10.55 0.30
N VAL A 279 -7.40 -10.65 -0.32
CA VAL A 279 -8.45 -11.45 0.28
C VAL A 279 -8.14 -12.94 0.23
N ALA A 280 -7.72 -13.46 -0.93
CA ALA A 280 -7.35 -14.87 -1.05
C ALA A 280 -6.23 -15.24 -0.06
N HIS A 281 -5.25 -14.35 0.05
CA HIS A 281 -4.17 -14.46 1.02
C HIS A 281 -4.65 -14.54 2.47
N ASP A 282 -5.44 -13.55 2.91
CA ASP A 282 -5.96 -13.48 4.28
C ASP A 282 -6.72 -14.76 4.67
N MET A 283 -7.51 -15.29 3.74
CA MET A 283 -8.24 -16.54 3.95
C MET A 283 -7.30 -17.73 4.15
N TRP A 284 -6.35 -17.95 3.23
CA TRP A 284 -5.44 -19.09 3.31
C TRP A 284 -4.59 -19.06 4.58
N ILE A 285 -4.06 -17.89 4.95
CA ILE A 285 -3.20 -17.76 6.11
C ILE A 285 -4.00 -17.87 7.41
N CYS A 286 -5.19 -17.29 7.50
CA CYS A 286 -6.07 -17.52 8.65
C CYS A 286 -6.40 -19.00 8.83
N GLN A 287 -6.68 -19.72 7.73
CA GLN A 287 -6.92 -21.15 7.80
C GLN A 287 -5.70 -21.96 8.23
N PHE A 288 -4.51 -21.61 7.73
CA PHE A 288 -3.27 -22.25 8.16
C PHE A 288 -3.05 -22.07 9.67
N ILE A 289 -3.21 -20.85 10.20
CA ILE A 289 -3.05 -20.56 11.63
C ILE A 289 -4.07 -21.34 12.47
N ARG A 290 -5.34 -21.37 12.05
CA ARG A 290 -6.41 -22.14 12.71
C ARG A 290 -6.10 -23.63 12.76
N ASN A 291 -5.60 -24.16 11.66
CA ASN A 291 -5.18 -25.56 11.56
C ASN A 291 -3.93 -25.91 12.38
N GLN A 292 -3.20 -24.91 12.90
CA GLN A 292 -2.11 -25.08 13.86
C GLN A 292 -2.58 -24.97 15.32
N GLY A 293 -3.89 -24.83 15.55
CA GLY A 293 -4.48 -24.72 16.90
C GLY A 293 -4.48 -23.30 17.48
N TYR A 294 -4.28 -22.27 16.66
CA TYR A 294 -4.29 -20.85 17.07
C TYR A 294 -5.47 -20.09 16.44
N TYR A 295 -5.78 -18.90 16.93
CA TYR A 295 -6.83 -18.05 16.34
C TYR A 295 -6.23 -17.00 15.41
N ALA A 296 -6.99 -16.63 14.37
CA ALA A 296 -6.59 -15.64 13.39
C ALA A 296 -7.77 -14.76 12.98
N ILE A 297 -7.53 -13.45 12.88
CA ILE A 297 -8.50 -12.46 12.41
C ILE A 297 -7.97 -11.86 11.09
N PRO A 298 -8.65 -12.10 9.94
CA PRO A 298 -8.34 -11.44 8.68
C PRO A 298 -8.82 -9.98 8.72
N SER A 299 -8.31 -9.13 7.83
CA SER A 299 -8.76 -7.73 7.86
C SER A 299 -8.73 -6.96 6.54
N CYS A 300 -7.88 -7.30 5.57
CA CYS A 300 -7.69 -6.47 4.38
C CYS A 300 -7.52 -4.98 4.71
N ASN A 301 -8.55 -4.14 4.46
CA ASN A 301 -8.56 -2.72 4.80
C ASN A 301 -9.13 -2.39 6.19
N GLY A 302 -9.98 -3.27 6.75
CA GLY A 302 -10.71 -2.99 7.99
C GLY A 302 -9.92 -3.29 9.26
N VAL A 303 -10.57 -3.27 10.42
CA VAL A 303 -10.02 -3.58 11.77
C VAL A 303 -8.97 -2.61 12.30
N GLY A 304 -8.03 -2.12 11.48
CA GLY A 304 -7.01 -1.18 11.91
C GLY A 304 -6.12 -0.63 10.78
N GLN A 305 -5.27 0.32 11.15
CA GLN A 305 -4.49 1.15 10.22
C GLN A 305 -3.28 0.40 9.64
N SER A 306 -3.40 -0.17 8.43
CA SER A 306 -2.38 -1.01 7.79
C SER A 306 -0.98 -0.38 7.71
N VAL A 307 -0.89 0.92 7.39
CA VAL A 307 0.41 1.61 7.27
C VAL A 307 1.15 1.64 8.61
N ALA A 308 0.45 1.81 9.73
CA ALA A 308 1.09 1.83 11.04
C ALA A 308 1.68 0.46 11.39
N PHE A 309 0.90 -0.61 11.20
CA PHE A 309 1.39 -1.97 11.41
C PHE A 309 2.53 -2.33 10.47
N ALA A 310 2.49 -1.91 9.21
CA ALA A 310 3.56 -2.20 8.24
C ALA A 310 4.88 -1.50 8.60
N VAL A 311 4.81 -0.29 9.19
CA VAL A 311 5.99 0.41 9.73
C VAL A 311 6.57 -0.35 10.94
N GLU A 312 5.72 -0.73 11.90
CA GLU A 312 6.16 -1.48 13.08
C GLU A 312 6.67 -2.89 12.75
N ALA A 313 6.15 -3.50 11.68
CA ALA A 313 6.58 -4.81 11.17
C ALA A 313 7.80 -4.72 10.24
N GLY A 314 8.40 -3.53 10.06
CA GLY A 314 9.64 -3.36 9.31
C GLY A 314 9.52 -3.47 7.79
N LEU A 315 8.32 -3.38 7.22
CA LEU A 315 8.17 -3.43 5.75
C LEU A 315 8.76 -2.17 5.09
N GLY A 316 8.75 -1.04 5.78
CA GLY A 316 9.14 0.26 5.25
C GLY A 316 8.84 1.41 6.22
N GLN A 317 8.90 2.66 5.71
CA GLN A 317 8.65 3.88 6.48
C GLN A 317 7.40 4.62 6.01
N ALA A 318 6.72 5.33 6.92
CA ALA A 318 5.65 6.25 6.55
C ALA A 318 6.21 7.45 5.76
N SER A 319 5.42 7.98 4.82
CA SER A 319 5.87 9.04 3.90
C SER A 319 4.92 10.25 3.89
N ARG A 320 5.33 11.33 3.23
CA ARG A 320 4.52 12.56 3.08
C ARG A 320 3.11 12.32 2.54
N MET A 321 2.96 11.39 1.59
CA MET A 321 1.63 11.10 1.01
C MET A 321 0.73 10.26 1.93
N GLY A 322 1.23 9.83 3.10
CA GLY A 322 0.48 9.05 4.08
C GLY A 322 0.47 7.54 3.82
N THR A 323 1.22 7.06 2.82
CA THR A 323 1.42 5.62 2.56
C THR A 323 2.80 5.16 3.05
N ILE A 324 3.00 3.83 3.09
CA ILE A 324 4.31 3.24 3.33
C ILE A 324 5.19 3.34 2.08
N ILE A 325 6.49 3.55 2.28
CA ILE A 325 7.51 3.36 1.26
C ILE A 325 8.37 2.18 1.68
N THR A 326 8.44 1.16 0.82
CA THR A 326 9.26 -0.04 0.99
C THR A 326 10.56 0.09 0.19
N PRO A 327 11.68 -0.53 0.61
CA PRO A 327 12.92 -0.54 -0.17
C PRO A 327 12.76 -1.09 -1.60
N GLU A 328 11.96 -2.14 -1.78
CA GLU A 328 11.84 -2.89 -3.03
C GLU A 328 10.89 -2.23 -4.02
N TYR A 329 9.76 -1.72 -3.53
CA TYR A 329 8.65 -1.28 -4.37
C TYR A 329 8.28 0.20 -4.17
N GLY A 330 8.96 0.90 -3.28
CA GLY A 330 8.54 2.22 -2.84
C GLY A 330 7.12 2.18 -2.31
N PRO A 331 6.24 3.13 -2.70
CA PRO A 331 4.83 3.12 -2.32
C PRO A 331 3.94 2.22 -3.19
N MET A 332 4.48 1.47 -4.16
CA MET A 332 3.69 0.64 -5.09
C MET A 332 3.24 -0.70 -4.50
N VAL A 333 2.75 -0.68 -3.27
CA VAL A 333 2.22 -1.87 -2.61
C VAL A 333 0.81 -1.61 -2.08
N ARG A 334 0.02 -2.68 -1.99
CA ARG A 334 -1.15 -2.75 -1.09
C ARG A 334 -0.75 -3.52 0.16
N LEU A 335 -1.43 -3.25 1.27
CA LEU A 335 -1.14 -3.86 2.56
C LEU A 335 -2.36 -4.61 3.08
N SER A 336 -2.14 -5.84 3.56
CA SER A 336 -3.09 -6.58 4.39
C SER A 336 -2.44 -6.98 5.72
N LYS A 337 -3.26 -7.40 6.68
CA LYS A 337 -2.80 -7.81 7.99
C LYS A 337 -3.72 -8.84 8.64
N ILE A 338 -3.10 -9.74 9.41
CA ILE A 338 -3.77 -10.80 10.16
C ILE A 338 -3.33 -10.69 11.62
N PHE A 339 -4.30 -10.66 12.53
CA PHE A 339 -4.05 -10.64 13.98
C PHE A 339 -4.13 -12.06 14.53
N THR A 340 -3.25 -12.43 15.45
CA THR A 340 -3.21 -13.79 15.99
C THR A 340 -2.62 -13.88 17.40
N ASN A 341 -3.00 -14.93 18.12
CA ASN A 341 -2.35 -15.37 19.36
C ASN A 341 -1.21 -16.38 19.12
N MET A 342 -0.93 -16.78 17.87
CA MET A 342 0.21 -17.64 17.53
C MET A 342 1.51 -16.97 18.02
N PRO A 343 2.37 -17.68 18.78
CA PRO A 343 3.63 -17.13 19.27
C PRO A 343 4.60 -16.94 18.10
N LEU A 344 5.00 -15.69 17.86
CA LEU A 344 5.83 -15.29 16.73
C LEU A 344 6.92 -14.32 17.21
N ILE A 345 8.01 -14.26 16.43
CA ILE A 345 9.13 -13.35 16.62
C ILE A 345 8.88 -12.09 15.78
N PRO A 346 8.69 -10.91 16.41
CA PRO A 346 8.56 -9.66 15.69
C PRO A 346 9.83 -9.31 14.91
N ASP A 347 9.64 -8.68 13.75
CA ASP A 347 10.69 -8.06 12.97
C ASP A 347 11.05 -6.68 13.53
N LYS A 348 12.24 -6.22 13.15
CA LYS A 348 12.71 -4.86 13.48
C LYS A 348 12.11 -3.86 12.50
N PRO A 349 11.67 -2.67 12.97
CA PRO A 349 11.42 -1.56 12.08
C PRO A 349 12.65 -1.19 11.24
N ILE A 350 12.46 -0.44 10.16
CA ILE A 350 13.53 -0.02 9.25
C ILE A 350 13.56 1.50 9.12
N ASP A 351 14.76 2.07 9.09
CA ASP A 351 14.98 3.48 8.80
C ASP A 351 16.04 3.65 7.72
N PHE A 352 15.60 3.98 6.51
CA PHE A 352 16.45 4.19 5.34
C PHE A 352 16.33 5.62 4.79
N GLY A 353 15.91 6.57 5.64
CA GLY A 353 15.94 8.00 5.32
C GLY A 353 14.72 8.53 4.53
N VAL A 354 13.57 7.83 4.56
CA VAL A 354 12.36 8.29 3.87
C VAL A 354 11.84 9.62 4.41
N THR A 355 11.96 9.84 5.72
CA THR A 355 11.46 11.06 6.38
C THR A 355 12.19 12.28 5.87
N GLU A 356 13.53 12.26 5.94
CA GLU A 356 14.45 13.32 5.52
C GLU A 356 14.30 13.60 4.02
N PHE A 357 14.12 12.54 3.23
CA PHE A 357 13.84 12.68 1.80
C PHE A 357 12.49 13.38 1.56
N CYS A 358 11.45 12.98 2.30
CA CYS A 358 10.11 13.56 2.18
C CYS A 358 10.03 15.03 2.62
N GLU A 359 10.85 15.45 3.59
CA GLU A 359 10.93 16.84 4.07
C GLU A 359 11.31 17.81 2.95
N THR A 360 12.22 17.41 2.07
CA THR A 360 12.76 18.25 0.98
C THR A 360 12.08 18.01 -0.36
N CYS A 361 11.77 16.76 -0.73
CA CYS A 361 11.33 16.38 -2.07
C CYS A 361 10.00 17.04 -2.49
N LYS A 362 8.95 16.85 -1.69
CA LYS A 362 7.57 17.37 -1.90
C LYS A 362 6.91 17.11 -3.27
N LYS A 363 7.46 16.24 -4.14
CA LYS A 363 6.94 16.00 -5.51
C LYS A 363 5.49 15.52 -5.50
N CYS A 364 5.13 14.57 -4.65
CA CYS A 364 3.75 14.09 -4.53
C CYS A 364 2.74 15.19 -4.13
N ALA A 365 3.17 16.19 -3.36
CA ALA A 365 2.33 17.33 -2.99
C ALA A 365 2.15 18.32 -4.15
N ARG A 366 3.24 18.62 -4.87
CA ARG A 366 3.19 19.47 -6.07
C ARG A 366 2.32 18.86 -7.16
N ASP A 367 2.45 17.56 -7.39
CA ASP A 367 1.81 16.86 -8.51
C ASP A 367 0.39 16.36 -8.15
N CYS A 368 -0.04 16.46 -6.88
CA CYS A 368 -1.39 16.10 -6.46
C CYS A 368 -2.43 17.03 -7.11
N PRO A 369 -3.35 16.51 -7.96
CA PRO A 369 -4.30 17.37 -8.68
C PRO A 369 -5.24 18.13 -7.75
N SER A 370 -5.69 17.50 -6.67
CA SER A 370 -6.59 18.11 -5.69
C SER A 370 -5.89 18.86 -4.56
N LYS A 371 -4.55 18.94 -4.57
CA LYS A 371 -3.74 19.54 -3.50
C LYS A 371 -4.12 19.01 -2.10
N ALA A 372 -4.38 17.71 -2.04
CA ALA A 372 -4.71 17.00 -0.81
C ALA A 372 -3.49 16.79 0.10
N ILE A 373 -2.31 16.63 -0.48
CA ILE A 373 -1.08 16.31 0.26
C ILE A 373 -0.42 17.60 0.74
N SER A 374 -0.09 17.66 2.03
CA SER A 374 0.54 18.82 2.66
C SER A 374 1.99 19.01 2.18
N GLU A 375 2.36 20.27 1.90
CA GLU A 375 3.75 20.70 1.71
C GLU A 375 4.43 21.12 3.03
N GLY A 376 3.65 21.21 4.11
CA GLY A 376 4.12 21.61 5.44
C GLY A 376 4.95 20.53 6.15
N PRO A 377 5.41 20.83 7.38
CA PRO A 377 6.07 19.85 8.24
C PRO A 377 5.07 18.82 8.77
N GLN A 378 5.59 17.78 9.43
CA GLN A 378 4.78 16.90 10.26
C GLN A 378 4.31 17.64 11.52
N SER A 379 3.17 17.24 12.07
CA SER A 379 2.66 17.77 13.34
C SER A 379 1.90 16.70 14.10
N TYR A 380 1.66 16.94 15.39
CA TYR A 380 0.73 16.12 16.19
C TYR A 380 -0.73 16.51 15.98
N GLU A 381 -1.00 17.75 15.58
CA GLU A 381 -2.36 18.24 15.40
C GLU A 381 -2.96 17.71 14.10
N ALA A 382 -4.10 17.02 14.22
CA ALA A 382 -4.90 16.60 13.08
C ALA A 382 -5.38 17.80 12.26
N ARG A 383 -5.39 17.64 10.93
CA ARG A 383 -5.95 18.66 10.03
C ARG A 383 -7.48 18.73 10.15
N ASP A 384 -8.13 17.58 10.19
CA ASP A 384 -9.57 17.43 10.42
C ASP A 384 -9.91 16.04 10.95
N ILE A 385 -11.21 15.70 10.99
CA ILE A 385 -11.74 14.44 11.51
C ILE A 385 -11.18 13.19 10.81
N HIS A 386 -10.69 13.32 9.57
CA HIS A 386 -10.17 12.20 8.79
C HIS A 386 -8.72 11.86 9.15
N ASN A 387 -8.08 12.62 10.04
CA ASN A 387 -6.75 12.34 10.56
C ASN A 387 -6.80 12.01 12.05
N ALA A 388 -6.04 11.01 12.49
CA ALA A 388 -5.89 10.72 13.91
C ALA A 388 -5.10 11.85 14.60
N ASN A 389 -5.71 12.50 15.59
CA ASN A 389 -5.06 13.52 16.39
C ASN A 389 -3.98 12.90 17.29
N GLY A 390 -2.96 13.67 17.63
CA GLY A 390 -1.89 13.23 18.52
C GLY A 390 -0.89 12.26 17.92
N ARG A 391 -0.94 11.98 16.60
CA ARG A 391 0.09 11.22 15.88
C ARG A 391 0.98 12.17 15.09
N TYR A 392 2.30 12.06 15.26
CA TYR A 392 3.26 12.87 14.50
C TYR A 392 3.35 12.37 13.06
N GLN A 393 2.76 13.10 12.12
CA GLN A 393 2.72 12.74 10.70
C GLN A 393 2.45 13.95 9.80
N TRP A 394 2.54 13.75 8.48
CA TRP A 394 1.99 14.71 7.52
C TRP A 394 0.47 14.53 7.45
N HIS A 395 -0.27 15.54 7.91
CA HIS A 395 -1.73 15.52 7.90
C HIS A 395 -2.26 16.02 6.56
N ASN A 396 -2.91 15.12 5.81
CA ASN A 396 -3.38 15.33 4.45
C ASN A 396 -4.91 15.49 4.41
N ASP A 397 -5.41 16.19 3.40
CA ASP A 397 -6.83 16.44 3.16
C ASP A 397 -7.48 15.27 2.41
N HIS A 398 -7.92 14.26 3.15
CA HIS A 398 -8.48 13.04 2.55
C HIS A 398 -9.82 13.29 1.83
N LYS A 399 -10.55 14.37 2.15
CA LYS A 399 -11.76 14.78 1.40
C LYS A 399 -11.42 15.21 -0.01
N LYS A 400 -10.44 16.10 -0.15
CA LYS A 400 -9.95 16.53 -1.48
C LYS A 400 -9.40 15.37 -2.29
N CYS A 401 -8.77 14.40 -1.64
CA CYS A 401 -8.34 13.18 -2.31
C CYS A 401 -9.54 12.42 -2.89
N LEU A 402 -10.58 12.16 -2.09
CA LEU A 402 -11.77 11.44 -2.53
C LEU A 402 -12.58 12.19 -3.59
N GLN A 403 -12.66 13.51 -3.52
CA GLN A 403 -13.31 14.33 -4.56
C GLN A 403 -12.68 14.11 -5.93
N TYR A 404 -11.36 14.01 -6.00
CA TYR A 404 -10.66 13.76 -7.25
C TYR A 404 -10.89 12.33 -7.78
N TRP A 405 -11.24 11.37 -6.92
CA TRP A 405 -11.61 10.03 -7.39
C TRP A 405 -12.87 10.07 -8.25
N VAL A 406 -13.85 10.86 -7.82
CA VAL A 406 -15.09 11.09 -8.59
C VAL A 406 -14.78 11.83 -9.89
N GLU A 407 -13.95 12.88 -9.85
CA GLU A 407 -13.56 13.65 -11.04
C GLU A 407 -12.82 12.80 -12.08
N SER A 408 -11.83 12.02 -11.64
CA SER A 408 -11.00 11.17 -12.51
C SER A 408 -11.68 9.87 -12.95
N GLY A 409 -12.75 9.46 -12.27
CA GLY A 409 -13.42 8.18 -12.53
C GLY A 409 -12.62 6.98 -12.02
N GLY A 410 -11.96 7.07 -10.86
CA GLY A 410 -11.38 5.93 -10.13
C GLY A 410 -10.41 6.34 -9.02
N ASP A 411 -9.39 5.54 -8.70
CA ASP A 411 -8.63 5.68 -7.44
C ASP A 411 -7.37 6.55 -7.50
N CYS A 412 -7.17 7.25 -8.63
CA CYS A 412 -6.09 8.21 -8.88
C CYS A 412 -4.68 7.62 -8.86
N GLY A 413 -4.09 7.44 -7.68
CA GLY A 413 -2.73 6.91 -7.52
C GLY A 413 -1.57 7.81 -7.97
N ILE A 414 -1.81 9.08 -8.34
CA ILE A 414 -0.75 9.96 -8.90
C ILE A 414 0.45 10.10 -7.98
N CYS A 415 0.20 10.32 -6.69
CA CYS A 415 1.23 10.45 -5.67
C CYS A 415 2.15 9.21 -5.59
N VAL A 416 1.62 8.02 -5.84
CA VAL A 416 2.37 6.76 -5.85
C VAL A 416 3.29 6.73 -7.07
N ALA A 417 2.78 6.96 -8.28
CA ALA A 417 3.62 6.76 -9.46
C ALA A 417 4.66 7.87 -9.69
N VAL A 418 4.42 9.10 -9.24
CA VAL A 418 5.41 10.20 -9.32
C VAL A 418 6.50 10.11 -8.24
N CYS A 419 6.31 9.25 -7.23
CA CYS A 419 7.28 9.09 -6.15
C CYS A 419 8.63 8.58 -6.70
N PRO A 420 9.76 9.22 -6.37
CA PRO A 420 11.09 8.72 -6.72
C PRO A 420 11.34 7.24 -6.39
N PHE A 421 10.85 6.78 -5.23
CA PHE A 421 10.99 5.39 -4.79
C PHE A 421 10.25 4.37 -5.68
N THR A 422 9.30 4.81 -6.51
CA THR A 422 8.57 3.94 -7.44
C THR A 422 9.43 3.48 -8.63
N LYS A 423 10.51 4.20 -8.95
CA LYS A 423 11.32 3.98 -10.17
C LYS A 423 12.09 2.66 -10.19
N GLY A 424 12.38 2.08 -9.03
CA GLY A 424 13.03 0.77 -8.92
C GLY A 424 14.55 0.75 -9.07
N ASN A 425 15.19 1.90 -9.26
CA ASN A 425 16.65 2.02 -9.43
C ASN A 425 17.26 3.07 -8.50
N ILE A 426 16.72 3.19 -7.29
CA ILE A 426 17.12 4.20 -6.30
C ILE A 426 18.34 3.79 -5.46
N TRP A 427 18.67 2.49 -5.42
CA TRP A 427 19.74 1.95 -4.60
C TRP A 427 21.07 1.95 -5.34
N ILE A 428 22.09 2.52 -4.70
CA ILE A 428 23.50 2.45 -5.13
C ILE A 428 24.36 2.00 -3.96
N HIS A 429 25.53 1.42 -4.28
CA HIS A 429 26.52 1.00 -3.30
C HIS A 429 27.81 1.80 -3.55
N ASP A 430 28.33 2.50 -2.55
CA ASP A 430 29.51 3.36 -2.70
C ASP A 430 30.86 2.64 -2.49
N GLY A 431 30.80 1.34 -2.17
CA GLY A 431 31.94 0.49 -1.84
C GLY A 431 32.02 0.16 -0.34
N VAL A 432 31.26 0.87 0.50
CA VAL A 432 31.18 0.66 1.95
C VAL A 432 29.77 0.30 2.38
N GLU A 433 28.77 1.03 1.90
CA GLU A 433 27.38 0.86 2.31
C GLU A 433 26.39 1.11 1.16
N TRP A 434 25.16 0.60 1.33
CA TRP A 434 24.05 0.93 0.45
C TRP A 434 23.49 2.30 0.80
N LEU A 435 23.14 3.09 -0.22
CA LEU A 435 22.52 4.39 -0.03
C LEU A 435 21.52 4.72 -1.13
N ILE A 436 20.60 5.63 -0.80
CA ILE A 436 19.67 6.23 -1.76
C ILE A 436 20.47 7.16 -2.68
N ASP A 437 20.35 6.98 -3.99
CA ASP A 437 20.89 7.90 -4.99
C ASP A 437 20.19 9.26 -4.90
N LYS A 438 20.69 10.12 -4.01
CA LYS A 438 20.17 11.47 -3.77
C LYS A 438 20.38 12.39 -4.97
N THR A 439 21.35 12.10 -5.84
CA THR A 439 21.68 12.97 -6.99
C THR A 439 20.52 13.09 -7.96
N ARG A 440 19.77 11.99 -8.17
CA ARG A 440 18.61 11.97 -9.06
C ARG A 440 17.40 12.77 -8.54
N PHE A 441 17.33 13.04 -7.23
CA PHE A 441 16.06 13.43 -6.61
C PHE A 441 16.10 14.65 -5.69
N LEU A 442 17.28 15.17 -5.34
CA LEU A 442 17.44 16.40 -4.57
C LEU A 442 18.07 17.54 -5.38
N ASP A 443 18.68 17.25 -6.54
CA ASP A 443 19.17 18.27 -7.46
C ASP A 443 18.01 18.79 -8.32
N PRO A 444 17.64 20.09 -8.25
CA PRO A 444 16.64 20.70 -9.11
C PRO A 444 16.90 20.46 -10.61
N VAL A 445 18.16 20.35 -11.02
CA VAL A 445 18.54 20.02 -12.40
C VAL A 445 18.15 18.59 -12.74
N MET A 446 18.44 17.62 -11.87
CA MET A 446 18.13 16.21 -12.11
C MET A 446 16.62 15.92 -12.00
N LEU A 447 15.91 16.59 -11.11
CA LEU A 447 14.44 16.56 -11.06
C LEU A 447 13.83 17.17 -12.34
N GLY A 448 14.38 18.29 -12.81
CA GLY A 448 13.99 18.89 -14.09
C GLY A 448 14.33 18.00 -15.29
N MET A 449 15.44 17.28 -15.25
CA MET A 449 15.83 16.29 -16.25
C MET A 449 14.94 15.05 -16.20
N ASP A 450 14.55 14.57 -15.03
CA ASP A 450 13.57 13.49 -14.85
C ASP A 450 12.25 13.85 -15.56
N ASP A 451 11.72 15.05 -15.28
CA ASP A 451 10.49 15.54 -15.91
C ASP A 451 10.68 15.77 -17.43
N ALA A 452 11.84 16.28 -17.86
CA ALA A 452 12.15 16.55 -19.28
C ALA A 452 12.38 15.29 -20.11
N LEU A 453 13.09 14.29 -19.58
CA LEU A 453 13.34 12.98 -20.18
C LEU A 453 12.09 12.08 -20.13
N GLY A 454 11.05 12.50 -19.41
CA GLY A 454 9.78 11.82 -19.34
C GLY A 454 9.71 10.71 -18.31
N TYR A 455 10.66 10.66 -17.38
CA TYR A 455 10.61 9.76 -16.23
C TYR A 455 9.50 10.22 -15.28
N GLY A 456 8.31 9.64 -15.45
CA GLY A 456 7.07 10.05 -14.77
C GLY A 456 5.99 10.56 -15.72
N LYS A 457 6.24 10.63 -17.05
CA LYS A 457 5.16 10.84 -18.03
C LYS A 457 4.20 9.66 -17.99
N THR A 458 2.91 9.97 -18.04
CA THR A 458 1.84 8.99 -18.14
C THR A 458 2.13 8.03 -19.30
N ARG A 459 2.27 6.74 -19.00
CA ARG A 459 2.35 5.71 -20.02
C ARG A 459 1.01 5.60 -20.73
N ASN A 460 1.07 5.40 -22.03
CA ASN A 460 -0.11 5.17 -22.84
C ASN A 460 -0.68 3.78 -22.54
N VAL A 461 -2.01 3.67 -22.44
CA VAL A 461 -2.68 2.41 -22.03
C VAL A 461 -2.46 1.33 -23.09
N GLU A 462 -2.46 1.70 -24.36
CA GLU A 462 -2.27 0.81 -25.50
C GLU A 462 -0.84 0.27 -25.58
N GLU A 463 0.15 1.06 -25.16
CA GLU A 463 1.53 0.59 -24.99
C GLU A 463 1.62 -0.44 -23.88
N VAL A 464 0.91 -0.25 -22.76
CA VAL A 464 0.88 -1.23 -21.67
C VAL A 464 0.18 -2.52 -22.10
N TRP A 465 -0.92 -2.45 -22.85
CA TRP A 465 -1.59 -3.62 -23.40
C TRP A 465 -0.67 -4.47 -24.29
N LYS A 466 0.18 -3.83 -25.09
CA LYS A 466 1.16 -4.49 -25.98
C LYS A 466 2.48 -4.82 -25.29
N GLY A 467 2.64 -4.32 -24.07
CA GLY A 467 3.89 -4.32 -23.32
C GLY A 467 4.21 -5.66 -22.67
N LYS A 468 5.27 -5.65 -21.88
CA LYS A 468 5.68 -6.82 -21.10
C LYS A 468 4.71 -7.01 -19.94
N ILE A 469 4.30 -8.25 -19.72
CA ILE A 469 3.51 -8.64 -18.56
C ILE A 469 3.98 -10.01 -18.07
N ASN A 470 3.78 -10.29 -16.78
CA ASN A 470 4.02 -11.59 -16.18
C ASN A 470 2.93 -11.92 -15.17
N THR A 471 3.01 -13.10 -14.55
CA THR A 471 2.06 -13.58 -13.55
C THR A 471 1.84 -12.54 -12.45
N TYR A 472 0.58 -12.25 -12.16
CA TYR A 472 0.13 -11.17 -11.25
C TYR A 472 0.62 -9.75 -11.57
N GLY A 473 1.22 -9.54 -12.75
CA GLY A 473 1.82 -8.26 -13.13
C GLY A 473 3.17 -7.98 -12.45
N LEU A 474 3.84 -9.01 -11.92
CA LEU A 474 5.16 -8.86 -11.29
C LEU A 474 6.26 -8.69 -12.35
N ASP A 475 7.25 -7.85 -12.05
CA ASP A 475 8.40 -7.60 -12.92
C ASP A 475 9.55 -8.56 -12.61
N THR A 476 9.89 -9.44 -13.55
CA THR A 476 10.96 -10.42 -13.36
C THR A 476 12.35 -9.82 -13.23
N SER A 477 12.55 -8.57 -13.68
CA SER A 477 13.82 -7.88 -13.49
C SER A 477 14.09 -7.49 -12.03
N HIS A 478 13.05 -7.46 -11.20
CA HIS A 478 13.09 -7.13 -9.77
C HIS A 478 12.55 -8.24 -8.87
N PHE A 479 12.07 -9.35 -9.41
CA PHE A 479 11.44 -10.41 -8.60
C PHE A 479 12.41 -11.03 -7.59
N LYS A 480 13.70 -11.11 -7.96
CA LYS A 480 14.78 -11.57 -7.06
C LYS A 480 14.94 -10.73 -5.80
N ASP A 481 14.53 -9.46 -5.81
CA ASP A 481 14.61 -8.56 -4.65
C ASP A 481 13.74 -9.06 -3.47
N THR A 482 12.82 -9.98 -3.75
CA THR A 482 11.93 -10.60 -2.76
C THR A 482 12.20 -12.08 -2.52
N GLU A 483 13.26 -12.67 -3.09
CA GLU A 483 13.63 -14.04 -2.75
C GLU A 483 13.94 -14.17 -1.24
N THR A 484 13.55 -15.28 -0.62
CA THR A 484 13.74 -15.49 0.81
C THR A 484 14.08 -16.92 1.18
N THR A 485 15.07 -17.08 2.04
CA THR A 485 15.50 -18.35 2.61
C THR A 485 15.06 -18.47 4.07
N GLY A 486 15.26 -19.64 4.69
CA GLY A 486 14.95 -19.82 6.12
C GLY A 486 15.73 -18.87 7.03
N LYS A 487 16.94 -18.46 6.63
CA LYS A 487 17.78 -17.52 7.40
C LYS A 487 17.23 -16.09 7.39
N ASP A 488 16.58 -15.69 6.29
CA ASP A 488 16.02 -14.35 6.13
C ASP A 488 14.67 -14.22 6.85
N ARG A 489 13.91 -15.32 6.94
CA ARG A 489 12.61 -15.33 7.61
C ARG A 489 12.73 -15.25 9.13
N VAL A 490 13.73 -15.92 9.70
CA VAL A 490 13.96 -15.95 11.15
C VAL A 490 15.45 -15.86 11.41
N LYS A 491 15.88 -14.79 12.09
CA LYS A 491 17.21 -14.75 12.69
C LYS A 491 17.20 -15.74 13.86
N LYS A 492 18.12 -16.71 13.85
CA LYS A 492 18.39 -17.52 15.04
C LYS A 492 18.85 -16.57 16.15
N SER A 493 18.13 -16.57 17.26
CA SER A 493 18.51 -15.87 18.49
C SER A 493 19.87 -16.34 18.99
#